data_AF-A0AAW6ATK4-F1
#
_entry.id   AF-A0AAW6ATK4-F1
#
_cell.length_a   1.000
_cell.length_b   1.000
_cell.length_c   1.000
_cell.angle_alpha   90.00
_cell.angle_beta   90.00
_cell.angle_gamma   90.00
#
_symmetry.space_group_name_H-M   'P 1'
#
loop_
_entity.id
_entity.type
_entity.pdbx_description
1 polymer ?
#
loop_
_entity_poly.entity_id
_entity_poly.type
_entity_poly.pdbx_seq_one_letter_code
_entity_poly.pdbx_strand_id
1 'polypeptide(L)'
;MERLTYFTSEKESCQVKGADNWTCKEVCENYVRCDACPIDIAMHRLAAYEDTGLEPEEIEELKEKGTTQKMHKPNPNVYCCPECGEALDPMWDYCPWCGQHVID
;
A
#
# COMPACT_ATOMS: atom_id res chain seq x y z
N MET A 1 8.29 -8.67 7.27
CA MET A 1 9.41 -8.72 6.30
C MET A 1 10.70 -8.12 6.92
N GLU A 2 11.93 -8.53 6.54
CA GLU A 2 13.16 -7.82 7.00
C GLU A 2 13.35 -6.53 6.19
N ARG A 3 13.52 -5.39 6.88
CA ARG A 3 13.59 -4.06 6.26
C ARG A 3 14.85 -3.91 5.38
N LEU A 4 14.69 -3.43 4.15
CA LEU A 4 15.82 -3.13 3.28
C LEU A 4 16.63 -1.97 3.89
N THR A 5 17.85 -2.28 4.36
CA THR A 5 18.78 -1.27 4.86
C THR A 5 19.73 -0.85 3.74
N TYR A 6 19.56 0.39 3.26
CA TYR A 6 20.48 1.00 2.31
C TYR A 6 21.26 2.13 3.00
N PHE A 7 22.52 2.28 2.62
CA PHE A 7 23.37 3.35 3.13
C PHE A 7 23.42 4.48 2.10
N THR A 8 23.07 5.69 2.54
CA THR A 8 23.38 6.93 1.82
C THR A 8 24.68 7.49 2.39
N SER A 9 25.82 7.10 1.82
CA SER A 9 27.07 7.82 2.13
C SER A 9 27.00 9.20 1.47
N GLU A 10 27.51 10.23 2.15
CA GLU A 10 27.27 11.67 1.92
C GLU A 10 27.59 12.26 0.52
N LYS A 11 27.77 11.45 -0.54
CA LYS A 11 27.69 11.97 -1.90
C LYS A 11 27.47 10.98 -3.04
N GLU A 12 27.67 9.67 -2.91
CA GLU A 12 27.65 8.82 -4.11
C GLU A 12 27.12 7.40 -3.83
N SER A 13 26.09 7.04 -4.60
CA SER A 13 25.49 5.71 -4.81
C SER A 13 24.66 5.11 -3.67
N CYS A 14 23.37 4.92 -3.93
CA CYS A 14 22.56 3.93 -3.23
C CYS A 14 23.12 2.54 -3.61
N GLN A 15 23.59 1.77 -2.64
CA GLN A 15 23.99 0.38 -2.88
C GLN A 15 22.86 -0.52 -2.46
N VAL A 16 22.29 -1.28 -3.40
CA VAL A 16 21.35 -2.35 -3.06
C VAL A 16 22.19 -3.54 -2.59
N LYS A 17 22.26 -3.76 -1.28
CA LYS A 17 22.87 -4.98 -0.74
C LYS A 17 21.98 -6.17 -1.12
N GLY A 18 22.42 -7.03 -2.04
CA GLY A 18 21.75 -8.32 -2.22
C GLY A 18 21.95 -9.06 -3.55
N ALA A 19 22.27 -8.40 -4.65
CA ALA A 19 22.53 -9.08 -5.91
C ALA A 19 23.65 -8.33 -6.61
N ASP A 20 24.86 -8.87 -6.44
CA ASP A 20 26.08 -8.40 -7.08
C ASP A 20 26.49 -7.03 -6.49
N ASN A 21 27.74 -6.84 -6.09
CA ASN A 21 28.18 -5.64 -5.36
C ASN A 21 28.27 -4.38 -6.26
N TRP A 22 27.28 -4.17 -7.13
CA TRP A 22 27.24 -3.19 -8.20
C TRP A 22 26.65 -1.88 -7.68
N THR A 23 27.21 -0.78 -8.14
CA THR A 23 26.74 0.57 -7.85
C THR A 23 25.51 0.90 -8.70
N CYS A 24 24.66 1.83 -8.21
CA CYS A 24 23.54 2.35 -9.00
C CYS A 24 23.94 2.81 -10.41
N LYS A 25 25.15 3.36 -10.59
CA LYS A 25 25.66 3.81 -11.90
C LYS A 25 25.89 2.67 -12.87
N GLU A 26 26.30 1.50 -12.37
CA GLU A 26 26.60 0.32 -13.18
C GLU A 26 25.33 -0.41 -13.63
N VAL A 27 24.25 -0.32 -12.85
CA VAL A 27 22.98 -0.99 -13.14
C VAL A 27 21.99 -0.07 -13.87
N CYS A 28 21.99 1.23 -13.57
CA CYS A 28 21.01 2.16 -14.11
C CYS A 28 21.48 2.77 -15.44
N GLU A 29 20.92 2.29 -16.55
CA GLU A 29 21.17 2.84 -17.90
C GLU A 29 20.80 4.33 -18.02
N ASN A 30 19.87 4.82 -17.18
CA ASN A 30 19.39 6.20 -17.16
C ASN A 30 19.96 7.01 -15.97
N TYR A 31 21.16 6.67 -15.51
CA TYR A 31 21.79 7.38 -14.40
C TYR A 31 22.12 8.83 -14.76
N VAL A 32 21.51 9.78 -14.05
CA VAL A 32 21.82 11.22 -14.17
C VAL A 32 22.55 11.73 -12.92
N ARG A 33 21.94 11.53 -11.73
CA ARG A 33 22.45 11.91 -10.41
C ARG A 33 21.80 11.04 -9.34
N CYS A 34 22.46 10.83 -8.20
CA CYS A 34 21.99 9.90 -7.17
C CYS A 34 20.63 10.31 -6.55
N ASP A 35 20.42 11.59 -6.27
CA ASP A 35 19.21 12.16 -5.67
C ASP A 35 18.01 12.30 -6.62
N ALA A 36 18.15 11.85 -7.87
CA ALA A 36 17.05 11.80 -8.83
C ALA A 36 17.15 10.58 -9.75
N CYS A 37 17.91 9.54 -9.37
CA CYS A 37 18.01 8.34 -10.19
C CYS A 37 16.76 7.47 -9.98
N PRO A 38 16.32 6.72 -11.01
CA PRO A 38 15.16 5.84 -10.91
C PRO A 38 15.25 4.83 -9.76
N ILE A 39 16.46 4.36 -9.42
CA ILE A 39 16.68 3.43 -8.31
C ILE A 39 16.44 4.12 -6.96
N ASP A 40 16.97 5.33 -6.76
CA ASP A 40 16.75 6.11 -5.54
C ASP A 40 15.27 6.41 -5.32
N ILE A 41 14.58 6.83 -6.40
CA ILE A 41 13.13 7.04 -6.39
C ILE A 41 12.38 5.76 -5.99
N ALA A 42 12.77 4.60 -6.53
CA ALA A 42 12.16 3.32 -6.19
C ALA A 42 12.40 2.94 -4.72
N MET A 43 13.62 3.12 -4.22
CA MET A 43 13.97 2.84 -2.82
C MET A 43 13.20 3.75 -1.86
N HIS A 44 13.09 5.04 -2.16
CA HIS A 44 12.29 5.97 -1.36
C HIS A 44 10.80 5.61 -1.35
N ARG A 45 10.24 5.19 -2.49
CA ARG A 45 8.85 4.71 -2.56
C ARG A 45 8.64 3.43 -1.76
N LEU A 46 9.60 2.50 -1.80
CA LEU A 46 9.53 1.27 -1.03
C LEU A 46 9.68 1.53 0.47
N ALA A 47 10.61 2.40 0.87
CA ALA A 47 10.76 2.81 2.27
C ALA A 47 9.48 3.48 2.80
N ALA A 48 8.87 4.37 2.03
CA ALA A 48 7.60 4.99 2.41
C ALA A 48 6.46 3.98 2.56
N TYR A 49 6.46 2.91 1.75
CA TYR A 49 5.55 1.77 1.89
C TYR A 49 5.85 0.98 3.17
N GLU A 50 7.11 0.60 3.42
CA GLU A 50 7.51 -0.17 4.61
C GLU A 50 7.25 0.62 5.92
N ASP A 51 7.39 1.94 5.88
CA ASP A 51 7.08 2.84 7.01
C ASP A 51 5.58 2.87 7.35
N THR A 52 4.68 2.43 6.46
CA THR A 52 3.26 2.22 6.80
C THR A 52 3.07 1.07 7.78
N GLY A 53 4.04 0.16 7.87
CA GLY A 53 3.96 -1.05 8.69
C GLY A 53 2.97 -2.10 8.17
N LEU A 54 2.40 -1.89 6.98
CA LEU A 54 1.47 -2.82 6.34
C LEU A 54 2.24 -3.89 5.56
N GLU A 55 1.86 -5.15 5.75
CA GLU A 55 2.31 -6.25 4.89
C GLU A 55 1.53 -6.22 3.55
N PRO A 56 2.09 -6.75 2.45
CA PRO A 56 1.44 -6.71 1.14
C PRO A 56 0.01 -7.26 1.12
N GLU A 57 -0.24 -8.34 1.87
CA GLU A 57 -1.56 -8.98 1.99
C GLU A 57 -2.59 -8.02 2.62
N GLU A 58 -2.20 -7.23 3.63
CA GLU A 58 -3.09 -6.25 4.27
C GLU A 58 -3.50 -5.13 3.31
N ILE A 59 -2.63 -4.78 2.36
CA ILE A 59 -2.93 -3.76 1.34
C ILE A 59 -3.89 -4.29 0.29
N GLU A 60 -3.80 -5.58 -0.06
CA GLU A 60 -4.81 -6.23 -0.90
C GLU A 60 -6.18 -6.20 -0.22
N GLU A 61 -6.26 -6.52 1.07
CA GLU A 61 -7.52 -6.44 1.83
C GLU A 61 -8.08 -5.00 1.88
N LEU A 62 -7.24 -3.99 2.07
CA LEU A 62 -7.66 -2.58 2.05
C LEU A 62 -8.21 -2.17 0.68
N LYS A 63 -7.60 -2.66 -0.39
CA LYS A 63 -8.06 -2.42 -1.76
C LYS A 63 -9.43 -3.06 -1.99
N GLU A 64 -9.64 -4.27 -1.51
CA GLU A 64 -10.95 -4.95 -1.58
C GLU A 64 -12.01 -4.21 -0.77
N LYS A 65 -11.72 -3.78 0.46
CA LYS A 65 -12.63 -2.98 1.30
C LYS A 65 -12.99 -1.63 0.69
N GLY A 66 -12.08 -1.05 -0.10
CA GLY A 66 -12.32 0.17 -0.88
C GLY A 66 -13.25 -0.04 -2.07
N THR A 67 -13.46 -1.28 -2.54
CA THR A 67 -14.45 -1.56 -3.59
C THR A 67 -15.86 -1.47 -3.03
N THR A 68 -16.74 -0.78 -3.75
CA THR A 68 -18.09 -0.50 -3.29
C THR A 68 -18.98 -1.73 -3.39
N GLN A 69 -19.57 -2.18 -2.29
CA GLN A 69 -20.47 -3.33 -2.24
C GLN A 69 -21.91 -2.91 -1.93
N LYS A 70 -22.89 -3.66 -2.45
CA LYS A 70 -24.30 -3.40 -2.13
C LYS A 70 -24.63 -3.88 -0.71
N MET A 71 -25.36 -3.05 0.03
CA MET A 71 -25.89 -3.43 1.33
C MET A 71 -26.78 -4.68 1.21
N HIS A 72 -26.63 -5.59 2.16
CA HIS A 72 -27.49 -6.76 2.25
C HIS A 72 -28.80 -6.39 2.94
N LYS A 73 -29.95 -6.69 2.33
CA LYS A 73 -31.29 -6.42 2.89
C LYS A 73 -31.98 -7.73 3.30
N PRO A 74 -31.81 -8.23 4.54
CA PRO A 74 -32.50 -9.44 4.99
C PRO A 74 -34.01 -9.20 5.16
N ASN A 75 -34.39 -7.95 5.47
CA ASN A 75 -35.78 -7.50 5.57
C ASN A 75 -35.92 -6.13 4.86
N PRO A 76 -37.13 -5.74 4.41
CA PRO A 76 -37.33 -4.49 3.66
C PRO A 76 -36.89 -3.20 4.37
N ASN A 77 -36.82 -3.24 5.71
CA ASN A 77 -36.52 -2.08 6.56
C ASN A 77 -35.15 -2.18 7.23
N VAL A 78 -34.33 -3.19 6.92
CA VAL A 78 -33.04 -3.41 7.58
C VAL A 78 -31.95 -3.53 6.54
N TYR A 79 -30.92 -2.71 6.68
CA TYR A 79 -29.72 -2.71 5.88
C TYR A 79 -28.58 -3.30 6.70
N CYS A 80 -27.82 -4.21 6.12
CA CYS A 80 -26.70 -4.87 6.76
C CYS A 80 -25.44 -4.74 5.89
N CYS A 81 -24.27 -4.64 6.53
CA CYS A 81 -23.00 -4.73 5.84
C CYS A 81 -22.82 -6.13 5.23
N PRO A 82 -22.40 -6.26 3.95
CA PRO A 82 -22.18 -7.56 3.33
C PRO A 82 -21.01 -8.34 3.96
N GLU A 83 -20.02 -7.65 4.54
CA GLU A 83 -18.84 -8.27 5.13
C GLU A 83 -19.02 -8.69 6.60
N CYS A 84 -19.44 -7.75 7.46
CA CYS A 84 -19.55 -8.04 8.90
C CYS A 84 -20.97 -8.41 9.35
N GLY A 85 -22.00 -8.19 8.52
CA GLY A 85 -23.39 -8.48 8.86
C GLY A 85 -24.06 -7.47 9.80
N GLU A 86 -23.31 -6.47 10.30
CA GLU A 86 -23.82 -5.45 11.21
C GLU A 86 -24.85 -4.54 10.53
N ALA A 87 -25.80 -4.04 11.32
CA ALA A 87 -26.82 -3.11 10.83
C ALA A 87 -26.21 -1.77 10.41
N LEU A 88 -26.64 -1.28 9.26
CA LEU A 88 -26.22 -0.03 8.65
C LEU A 88 -27.41 0.90 8.44
N ASP A 89 -27.14 2.18 8.38
CA ASP A 89 -28.09 3.17 7.89
C ASP A 89 -27.91 3.31 6.36
N PRO A 90 -28.99 3.33 5.56
CA PRO A 90 -28.90 3.50 4.11
C PRO A 90 -28.24 4.80 3.67
N MET A 91 -28.09 5.80 4.56
CA MET A 91 -27.38 7.05 4.25
C MET A 91 -25.84 6.95 4.39
N TRP A 92 -25.29 5.80 4.77
CA TRP A 92 -23.85 5.65 5.00
C TRP A 92 -23.12 5.07 3.78
N ASP A 93 -22.01 5.71 3.41
CA ASP A 93 -21.13 5.23 2.33
C ASP A 93 -20.10 4.19 2.79
N TYR A 94 -19.91 4.05 4.11
CA TYR A 94 -18.96 3.10 4.71
C TYR A 94 -19.54 2.45 5.96
N CYS A 95 -19.20 1.19 6.19
CA CYS A 95 -19.48 0.51 7.45
C CYS A 95 -18.49 0.97 8.53
N PRO A 96 -18.93 1.52 9.68
CA PRO A 96 -18.03 1.98 10.75
C PRO A 96 -17.35 0.83 11.51
N TRP A 97 -17.84 -0.40 11.33
CA TRP A 97 -17.33 -1.56 12.07
C TRP A 97 -16.17 -2.24 11.34
N CYS A 98 -16.27 -2.41 10.02
CA CYS A 98 -15.26 -3.12 9.23
C CYS A 98 -14.57 -2.25 8.17
N GLY A 99 -15.03 -1.00 7.96
CA GLY A 99 -14.46 -0.08 6.97
C GLY A 99 -14.86 -0.37 5.52
N GLN A 100 -15.74 -1.35 5.27
CA GLN A 100 -16.22 -1.69 3.93
C GLN A 100 -16.98 -0.52 3.30
N HIS A 101 -16.63 -0.13 2.08
CA HIS A 101 -17.41 0.83 1.30
C HIS A 101 -18.70 0.17 0.83
N VAL A 102 -19.83 0.83 1.08
CA VAL A 102 -21.17 0.31 0.81
C VAL A 102 -22.04 1.28 0.02
N ILE A 103 -23.03 0.76 -0.72
CA ILE A 103 -24.11 1.49 -1.39
C ILE A 103 -25.44 0.75 -1.23
N ASP A 104 -26.56 1.45 -1.39
CA ASP A 104 -27.91 0.84 -1.43
C ASP A 104 -28.13 -0.16 -2.59
#